data_AF-A0A420TBG8-F1
#
_entry.id   AF-A0A420TBG8-F1
#
_cell.length_a   1.000
_cell.length_b   1.000
_cell.length_c   1.000
_cell.angle_alpha   90.00
_cell.angle_beta   90.00
_cell.angle_gamma   90.00
#
_symmetry.space_group_name_H-M   'P 1'
#
loop_
_entity.id
_entity.type
_entity.pdbx_description
1 polymer ?
#
loop_
_entity_poly.entity_id
_entity_poly.type
_entity_poly.pdbx_seq_one_letter_code
_entity_poly.pdbx_strand_id
1 'polypeptide(L)'
;MLPPPPPPSSFRAPATGNRSTPQAPVVSQSGPAGGLLLELIKHNGAPFNDHWAYFVRSSLNPSVGIVYEAIGDVRSGFQRQIRRNHDLTHDPPSSRIPLQWLEGKFVNEELMLQGQESMPICILEESLHKVKVPNKTLTDTTKGEVPKKRIVQRNCQTWIVESADQLVTDGILSSDVAAYLHATKQV
;
A
#
# COMPACT_ATOMS: atom_id res chain seq x y z
N MET A 1 -22.29 -37.28 -52.04
CA MET A 1 -22.20 -36.82 -50.63
C MET A 1 -21.02 -35.87 -50.54
N LEU A 2 -21.23 -34.63 -50.10
CA LEU A 2 -20.18 -33.62 -49.90
C LEU A 2 -19.63 -33.75 -48.47
N PRO A 3 -18.30 -33.59 -48.26
CA PRO A 3 -17.70 -33.65 -46.92
C PRO A 3 -18.12 -32.43 -46.07
N PRO A 4 -18.18 -32.58 -44.73
CA PRO A 4 -18.54 -31.49 -43.85
C PRO A 4 -17.46 -30.39 -43.84
N PRO A 5 -17.84 -29.12 -43.65
CA PRO A 5 -16.89 -28.02 -43.59
C PRO A 5 -15.98 -28.15 -42.36
N PRO A 6 -14.73 -27.64 -42.46
CA PRO A 6 -13.79 -27.67 -41.34
C PRO A 6 -14.30 -26.80 -40.17
N PRO A 7 -13.94 -27.15 -38.93
CA PRO A 7 -14.30 -26.35 -37.76
C PRO A 7 -13.67 -24.95 -37.83
N PRO A 8 -14.35 -23.91 -37.29
CA PRO A 8 -13.80 -22.56 -37.27
C PRO A 8 -12.47 -22.54 -36.51
N SER A 9 -11.47 -21.87 -37.08
CA SER A 9 -10.17 -21.65 -36.42
C SER A 9 -10.39 -21.01 -35.06
N SER A 10 -9.98 -21.71 -34.01
CA SER A 10 -9.96 -21.18 -32.66
C SER A 10 -9.08 -19.93 -32.65
N PHE A 11 -9.71 -18.77 -32.41
CA PHE A 11 -9.00 -17.54 -32.09
C PHE A 11 -8.15 -17.81 -30.85
N ARG A 12 -6.87 -18.12 -31.05
CA ARG A 12 -5.88 -18.09 -29.99
C ARG A 12 -5.71 -16.63 -29.62
N ALA A 13 -6.27 -16.23 -28.48
CA ALA A 13 -5.98 -14.93 -27.89
C ALA A 13 -4.45 -14.74 -27.86
N PRO A 14 -3.94 -13.54 -28.21
CA PRO A 14 -2.51 -13.28 -28.08
C PRO A 14 -2.12 -13.61 -26.65
N ALA A 15 -1.09 -14.43 -26.48
CA ALA A 15 -0.48 -14.63 -25.17
C ALA A 15 -0.17 -13.24 -24.63
N THR A 16 -0.91 -12.83 -23.60
CA THR A 16 -0.60 -11.63 -22.82
C THR A 16 0.85 -11.74 -22.44
N GLY A 17 1.68 -10.87 -23.04
CA GLY A 17 3.12 -10.88 -22.84
C GLY A 17 3.41 -10.93 -21.35
N ASN A 18 4.46 -11.67 -21.00
CA ASN A 18 4.99 -11.77 -19.64
C ASN A 18 4.95 -10.40 -18.96
N ARG A 19 3.92 -10.14 -18.16
CA ARG A 19 3.94 -9.07 -17.20
C ARG A 19 4.91 -9.56 -16.15
N SER A 20 6.19 -9.24 -16.33
CA SER A 20 7.21 -9.50 -15.33
C SER A 20 6.65 -9.06 -13.99
N THR A 21 6.44 -10.01 -13.07
CA THR A 21 6.02 -9.68 -11.72
C THR A 21 7.01 -8.67 -11.18
N PRO A 22 6.57 -7.51 -10.67
CA PRO A 22 7.48 -6.51 -10.13
C PRO A 22 8.39 -7.17 -9.09
N GLN A 23 9.69 -7.02 -9.26
CA GLN A 23 10.65 -7.60 -8.32
C GLN A 23 10.62 -6.78 -7.04
N ALA A 24 10.43 -7.45 -5.90
CA ALA A 24 10.48 -6.81 -4.60
C ALA A 24 11.88 -6.20 -4.33
N PRO A 25 11.96 -5.09 -3.57
CA PRO A 25 13.24 -4.53 -3.17
C PRO A 25 14.09 -5.56 -2.42
N VAL A 26 15.39 -5.59 -2.72
CA VAL A 26 16.34 -6.42 -1.97
C VAL A 26 16.75 -5.66 -0.72
N VAL A 27 16.31 -6.12 0.44
CA VAL A 27 16.59 -5.48 1.73
C VAL A 27 17.54 -6.33 2.57
N SER A 28 18.62 -5.73 3.06
CA SER A 28 19.59 -6.36 3.95
C SER A 28 18.92 -6.87 5.24
N GLN A 29 19.45 -7.95 5.82
CA GLN A 29 18.95 -8.48 7.09
C GLN A 29 19.19 -7.54 8.28
N SER A 30 20.24 -6.72 8.22
CA SER A 30 20.56 -5.71 9.22
C SER A 30 20.35 -4.30 8.69
N GLY A 31 19.91 -3.42 9.58
CA GLY A 31 19.67 -2.01 9.31
C GLY A 31 20.76 -1.09 9.87
N PRO A 32 20.68 0.22 9.57
CA PRO A 32 21.51 1.23 10.22
C PRO A 32 21.21 1.32 11.71
N ALA A 33 22.15 1.85 12.49
CA ALA A 33 21.96 2.05 13.93
C ALA A 33 20.74 2.94 14.22
N GLY A 34 19.87 2.48 15.12
CA GLY A 34 18.60 3.15 15.45
C GLY A 34 17.56 3.14 14.32
N GLY A 35 17.83 2.44 13.21
CA GLY A 35 16.90 2.31 12.10
C GLY A 35 15.84 1.24 12.35
N LEU A 36 14.69 1.42 11.71
CA LEU A 36 13.57 0.46 11.76
C LEU A 36 13.25 -0.02 10.35
N LEU A 37 12.81 -1.27 10.24
CA LEU A 37 12.45 -1.85 8.94
C LEU A 37 11.03 -1.44 8.58
N LEU A 38 10.87 -0.80 7.41
CA LEU A 38 9.58 -0.59 6.78
C LEU A 38 9.21 -1.81 5.93
N GLU A 39 8.02 -2.33 6.16
CA GLU A 39 7.44 -3.44 5.43
C GLU A 39 6.10 -3.04 4.82
N LEU A 40 5.74 -3.65 3.69
CA LEU A 40 4.37 -3.70 3.20
C LEU A 40 3.73 -4.96 3.76
N ILE A 41 2.63 -4.80 4.50
CA ILE A 41 1.77 -5.91 4.89
C ILE A 41 0.52 -5.92 4.01
N LYS A 42 0.09 -7.12 3.61
CA LYS A 42 -1.14 -7.33 2.84
C LYS A 42 -2.07 -8.24 3.62
N HIS A 43 -3.35 -7.91 3.62
CA HIS A 43 -4.42 -8.80 4.07
C HIS A 43 -5.28 -9.19 2.88
N ASN A 44 -5.59 -10.48 2.77
CA ASN A 44 -6.38 -11.00 1.66
C ASN A 44 -7.77 -10.34 1.62
N GLY A 45 -8.04 -9.61 0.55
CA GLY A 45 -9.26 -8.82 0.40
C GLY A 45 -10.39 -9.54 -0.34
N ALA A 46 -10.19 -10.80 -0.76
CA ALA A 46 -11.10 -11.50 -1.65
C ALA A 46 -12.58 -11.43 -1.18
N PRO A 47 -13.53 -11.08 -2.07
CA PRO A 47 -13.41 -10.95 -3.53
C PRO A 47 -12.91 -9.57 -4.02
N PHE A 48 -12.55 -8.66 -3.13
CA PHE A 48 -12.01 -7.34 -3.46
C PHE A 48 -10.48 -7.35 -3.51
N ASN A 49 -9.89 -6.18 -3.78
CA ASN A 49 -8.44 -5.97 -3.72
C ASN A 49 -7.91 -6.14 -2.30
N ASP A 50 -6.68 -6.63 -2.19
CA ASP A 50 -6.00 -6.82 -0.90
C ASP A 50 -5.90 -5.50 -0.14
N HIS A 51 -6.05 -5.57 1.17
CA HIS A 51 -5.82 -4.42 2.01
C HIS A 51 -4.32 -4.25 2.26
N TRP A 52 -3.79 -3.07 1.93
CA TRP A 52 -2.38 -2.75 2.09
C TRP A 52 -2.17 -1.77 3.23
N ALA A 53 -1.13 -2.03 4.01
CA ALA A 53 -0.67 -1.12 5.05
C ALA A 53 0.86 -1.13 5.12
N TYR A 54 1.43 -0.02 5.58
CA TYR A 54 2.83 -0.01 6.02
C TYR A 54 2.92 -0.56 7.43
N PHE A 55 3.98 -1.33 7.68
CA PHE A 55 4.34 -1.78 9.02
C PHE A 55 5.78 -1.36 9.31
N VAL A 56 5.97 -0.53 10.33
CA VAL A 56 7.30 -0.22 10.86
C VAL A 56 7.56 -1.18 12.01
N ARG A 57 8.47 -2.11 11.78
CA ARG A 57 8.82 -3.20 12.70
C ARG A 57 9.63 -2.68 13.88
N SER A 58 9.26 -3.09 15.10
CA SER A 58 10.09 -2.85 16.29
C SER A 58 11.42 -3.60 16.18
N SER A 59 12.49 -2.99 16.67
CA SER A 59 13.82 -3.60 16.79
C SER A 59 13.85 -4.73 17.82
N LEU A 60 12.99 -4.66 18.85
CA LEU A 60 12.94 -5.62 19.95
C LEU A 60 12.05 -6.83 19.63
N ASN A 61 10.94 -6.62 18.92
CA ASN A 61 10.01 -7.68 18.58
C ASN A 61 9.53 -7.57 17.12
N PRO A 62 9.95 -8.48 16.22
CA PRO A 62 9.58 -8.45 14.80
C PRO A 62 8.08 -8.58 14.49
N SER A 63 7.26 -9.01 15.45
CA SER A 63 5.81 -9.10 15.30
C SER A 63 5.08 -7.86 15.79
N VAL A 64 5.75 -6.98 16.55
CA VAL A 64 5.17 -5.76 17.11
C VAL A 64 5.70 -4.54 16.35
N GLY A 65 4.84 -3.55 16.13
CA GLY A 65 5.23 -2.34 15.43
C GLY A 65 4.11 -1.34 15.27
N ILE A 66 4.23 -0.51 14.26
CA ILE A 66 3.27 0.53 13.94
C ILE A 66 2.70 0.27 12.56
N VAL A 67 1.37 0.23 12.46
CA VAL A 67 0.66 0.09 11.19
C VAL A 67 0.16 1.44 10.74
N TYR A 68 0.49 1.81 9.50
CA TYR A 68 -0.07 2.97 8.80
C TYR A 68 -0.91 2.51 7.63
N GLU A 69 -2.17 2.92 7.63
CA GLU A 69 -3.12 2.48 6.62
C GLU A 69 -4.18 3.56 6.34
N ALA A 70 -4.85 3.42 5.21
CA ALA A 70 -6.10 4.14 4.95
C ALA A 70 -7.26 3.15 5.11
N ILE A 71 -8.10 3.37 6.11
CA ILE A 71 -9.33 2.62 6.34
C ILE A 71 -10.54 3.36 5.76
N GLY A 72 -11.59 2.62 5.43
CA GLY A 72 -12.84 3.19 4.92
C GLY A 72 -13.21 2.65 3.55
N ASP A 73 -14.19 3.28 2.93
CA ASP A 73 -14.80 2.79 1.70
C ASP A 73 -15.27 3.96 0.81
N VAL A 74 -15.67 3.65 -0.42
CA VAL A 74 -16.09 4.66 -1.41
C VAL A 74 -17.33 5.47 -1.01
N ARG A 75 -18.18 4.93 -0.13
CA ARG A 75 -19.42 5.54 0.39
C ARG A 75 -19.13 6.42 1.60
N SER A 76 -18.31 5.94 2.52
CA SER A 76 -17.99 6.61 3.77
C SER A 76 -16.80 7.59 3.64
N GLY A 77 -16.00 7.44 2.59
CA GLY A 77 -14.69 8.09 2.48
C GLY A 77 -13.61 7.27 3.20
N PHE A 78 -12.35 7.62 2.95
CA PHE A 78 -11.21 6.99 3.62
C PHE A 78 -10.63 7.93 4.69
N GLN A 79 -10.12 7.34 5.76
CA GLN A 79 -9.41 8.02 6.84
C GLN A 79 -8.07 7.32 7.08
N ARG A 80 -7.06 8.09 7.45
CA ARG A 80 -5.76 7.52 7.83
C ARG A 80 -5.89 6.99 9.24
N GLN A 81 -5.43 5.76 9.43
CA GLN A 81 -5.31 5.15 10.74
C GLN A 81 -3.83 4.87 11.04
N ILE A 82 -3.47 5.09 12.31
CA ILE A 82 -2.15 4.76 12.86
C ILE A 82 -2.41 3.83 14.04
N ARG A 83 -2.14 2.53 13.89
CA ARG A 83 -2.22 1.57 15.00
C ARG A 83 -0.83 1.41 15.61
N ARG A 84 -0.64 1.92 16.82
CA ARG A 84 0.64 1.83 17.56
C ARG A 84 0.68 0.57 18.41
N ASN A 85 1.89 0.06 18.64
CA ASN A 85 2.11 -1.18 19.40
C ASN A 85 1.25 -2.36 18.91
N HIS A 86 1.05 -2.43 17.60
CA HIS A 86 0.22 -3.44 16.98
C HIS A 86 1.01 -4.75 16.85
N ASP A 87 0.41 -5.84 17.34
CA ASP A 87 0.99 -7.18 17.28
C ASP A 87 0.34 -8.00 16.17
N LEU A 88 1.13 -8.27 15.11
CA LEU A 88 0.70 -9.05 13.95
C LEU A 88 0.39 -10.52 14.29
N THR A 89 0.71 -11.03 15.48
CA THR A 89 0.31 -12.40 15.87
C THR A 89 -1.19 -12.52 16.11
N HIS A 90 -1.86 -11.42 16.47
CA HIS A 90 -3.31 -11.38 16.70
C HIS A 90 -4.09 -11.13 15.40
N ASP A 91 -3.47 -10.43 14.44
CA ASP A 91 -4.04 -10.08 13.13
C ASP A 91 -2.97 -10.36 12.05
N PRO A 92 -2.74 -11.65 11.70
CA PRO A 92 -1.63 -12.01 10.82
C PRO A 92 -1.91 -11.62 9.36
N PRO A 93 -1.01 -10.87 8.72
CA PRO A 93 -1.16 -10.54 7.31
C PRO A 93 -0.92 -11.78 6.43
N SER A 94 -1.56 -11.82 5.27
CA SER A 94 -1.35 -12.88 4.27
C SER A 94 0.05 -12.81 3.64
N SER A 95 0.67 -11.64 3.63
CA SER A 95 2.06 -11.48 3.21
C SER A 95 2.74 -10.30 3.89
N ARG A 96 4.05 -10.44 4.13
CA ARG A 96 4.94 -9.38 4.62
C ARG A 96 6.09 -9.21 3.63
N ILE A 97 6.28 -7.99 3.13
CA ILE A 97 7.29 -7.69 2.12
C ILE A 97 8.20 -6.58 2.66
N PRO A 98 9.48 -6.87 2.97
CA PRO A 98 10.44 -5.83 3.34
C PRO A 98 10.59 -4.81 2.20
N LEU A 99 10.49 -3.53 2.52
CA LEU A 99 10.64 -2.45 1.54
C LEU A 99 12.00 -1.77 1.67
N GLN A 100 12.32 -1.27 2.88
CA GLN A 100 13.54 -0.53 3.13
C GLN A 100 13.81 -0.38 4.63
N TRP A 101 15.08 -0.25 4.99
CA TRP A 101 15.44 0.30 6.30
C TRP A 101 15.26 1.82 6.32
N LEU A 102 14.61 2.32 7.37
CA LEU A 102 14.52 3.72 7.69
C LEU A 102 15.68 4.12 8.60
N GLU A 103 16.31 5.25 8.32
CA GLU A 103 17.35 5.79 9.21
C GLU A 103 16.73 6.27 10.55
N GLY A 104 17.47 6.14 11.65
CA GLY A 104 17.00 6.54 12.98
C GLY A 104 16.70 8.04 13.15
N LYS A 105 17.06 8.89 12.19
CA LYS A 105 16.60 10.30 12.17
C LYS A 105 15.13 10.46 11.77
N PHE A 106 14.58 9.49 11.01
CA PHE A 106 13.22 9.55 10.50
C PHE A 106 12.19 8.89 11.42
N VAL A 107 12.66 8.03 12.33
CA VAL A 107 11.84 7.22 13.24
C VAL A 107 12.32 7.37 14.67
N ASN A 108 11.40 7.27 15.63
CA ASN A 108 11.73 7.22 17.05
C ASN A 108 10.93 6.08 17.66
N GLU A 109 11.57 4.92 17.83
CA GLU A 109 10.87 3.69 18.24
C GLU A 109 10.10 3.85 19.55
N GLU A 110 10.72 4.45 20.57
CA GLU A 110 10.11 4.60 21.89
C GLU A 110 8.82 5.44 21.82
N LEU A 111 8.90 6.61 21.17
CA LEU A 111 7.72 7.46 20.96
C LEU A 111 6.69 6.77 20.06
N MET A 112 7.12 6.02 19.05
CA MET A 112 6.25 5.35 18.09
C MET A 112 5.43 4.22 18.70
N LEU A 113 5.97 3.53 19.70
CA LEU A 113 5.26 2.47 20.41
C LEU A 113 4.36 3.01 21.54
N GLN A 114 4.70 4.14 22.16
CA GLN A 114 3.96 4.69 23.31
C GLN A 114 3.04 5.87 22.95
N GLY A 115 3.12 6.40 21.73
CA GLY A 115 2.41 7.59 21.31
C GLY A 115 0.89 7.45 21.31
N GLN A 116 0.19 8.58 21.47
CA GLN A 116 -1.26 8.63 21.40
C GLN A 116 -1.75 8.64 19.94
N GLU A 117 -2.80 7.87 19.65
CA GLU A 117 -3.44 7.81 18.33
C GLU A 117 -3.99 9.18 17.92
N SER A 118 -3.29 9.91 17.04
CA SER A 118 -3.82 10.91 16.08
C SER A 118 -2.71 11.86 15.57
N MET A 119 -1.70 12.16 16.38
CA MET A 119 -0.67 13.14 16.03
C MET A 119 0.59 12.49 15.43
N PRO A 120 1.24 13.14 14.45
CA PRO A 120 2.56 12.74 13.99
C PRO A 120 3.58 12.97 15.10
N ILE A 121 4.43 11.98 15.36
CA ILE A 121 5.46 12.01 16.41
C ILE A 121 6.88 11.85 15.88
N CYS A 122 7.04 11.64 14.57
CA CYS A 122 8.33 11.56 13.91
C CYS A 122 8.24 12.05 12.45
N ILE A 123 9.40 12.26 11.82
CA ILE A 123 9.51 12.80 10.45
C ILE A 123 8.80 11.90 9.43
N LEU A 124 8.88 10.57 9.60
CA LEU A 124 8.13 9.62 8.78
C LEU A 124 6.63 9.93 8.82
N GLU A 125 6.08 10.06 10.02
CA GLU A 125 4.66 10.32 10.20
C GLU A 125 4.29 11.71 9.68
N GLU A 126 5.09 12.74 9.91
CA GLU A 126 4.87 14.07 9.35
C GLU A 126 4.79 14.05 7.82
N SER A 127 5.65 13.26 7.16
CA SER A 127 5.61 13.07 5.71
C SER A 127 4.33 12.35 5.26
N LEU A 128 3.98 11.25 5.94
CA LEU A 128 2.70 10.55 5.70
C LEU A 128 1.48 11.46 5.96
N HIS A 129 1.62 12.48 6.83
CA HIS A 129 0.58 13.45 7.12
C HIS A 129 0.27 14.39 5.96
N LYS A 130 1.24 14.65 5.07
CA LYS A 130 1.08 15.52 3.89
C LYS A 130 0.17 14.90 2.83
N VAL A 131 0.07 13.57 2.78
CA VAL A 131 -0.73 12.88 1.77
C VAL A 131 -2.20 12.87 2.16
N LYS A 132 -3.01 13.49 1.30
CA LYS A 132 -4.46 13.51 1.47
C LYS A 132 -5.02 12.10 1.33
N VAL A 133 -5.83 11.70 2.30
CA VAL A 133 -6.58 10.45 2.19
C VAL A 133 -7.65 10.57 1.09
N PRO A 134 -7.99 9.46 0.43
CA PRO A 134 -9.04 9.45 -0.58
C PRO A 134 -10.38 10.04 -0.09
N ASN A 135 -10.79 11.18 -0.66
CA ASN A 135 -12.09 11.77 -0.39
C ASN A 135 -13.23 10.95 -1.02
N LYS A 136 -14.42 11.01 -0.38
CA LYS A 136 -15.67 10.42 -0.87
C LYS A 136 -15.90 10.75 -2.35
N THR A 137 -16.03 9.72 -3.18
CA THR A 137 -16.20 9.90 -4.64
C THR A 137 -17.65 9.70 -5.10
N LEU A 138 -18.55 9.27 -4.21
CA LEU A 138 -19.98 9.19 -4.50
C LEU A 138 -20.64 10.57 -4.32
N THR A 139 -20.69 11.34 -5.38
CA THR A 139 -21.70 12.40 -5.55
C THR A 139 -23.07 11.75 -5.66
N ASP A 140 -24.00 12.18 -4.81
CA ASP A 140 -25.41 11.82 -4.85
C ASP A 140 -25.98 12.11 -6.25
N THR A 141 -26.60 11.12 -6.88
CA THR A 141 -27.07 11.17 -8.28
C THR A 141 -28.37 11.98 -8.41
N THR A 142 -28.41 13.22 -7.91
CA THR A 142 -29.60 14.09 -7.99
C THR A 142 -29.40 15.30 -8.91
N LYS A 143 -28.31 15.38 -9.67
CA LYS A 143 -28.16 16.36 -10.77
C LYS A 143 -27.47 15.73 -11.97
N GLY A 144 -28.20 15.70 -13.09
CA GLY A 144 -27.82 15.04 -14.33
C GLY A 144 -26.65 15.71 -15.06
N GLU A 145 -25.44 15.49 -14.58
CA GLU A 145 -24.22 15.70 -15.36
C GLU A 145 -23.45 14.38 -15.48
N VAL A 146 -23.27 13.93 -16.73
CA VAL A 146 -22.53 12.72 -17.06
C VAL A 146 -21.04 12.96 -16.76
N PRO A 147 -20.40 12.18 -15.85
CA PRO A 147 -18.97 12.38 -15.57
C PRO A 147 -18.11 11.94 -16.76
N LYS A 148 -17.53 12.90 -17.49
CA LYS A 148 -16.59 12.65 -18.61
C LYS A 148 -15.17 12.26 -18.18
N LYS A 149 -14.92 12.05 -16.88
CA LYS A 149 -13.63 11.61 -16.35
C LYS A 149 -13.77 10.25 -15.68
N ARG A 150 -12.89 9.32 -16.08
CA ARG A 150 -12.74 8.01 -15.45
C ARG A 150 -12.57 8.21 -13.95
N ILE A 151 -13.56 7.77 -13.16
CA ILE A 151 -13.49 7.81 -11.70
C ILE A 151 -12.39 6.82 -11.31
N VAL A 152 -11.20 7.33 -10.96
CA VAL A 152 -10.15 6.51 -10.37
C VAL A 152 -10.61 6.23 -8.94
N GLN A 153 -11.10 5.02 -8.70
CA GLN A 153 -11.47 4.57 -7.37
C GLN A 153 -10.21 4.55 -6.50
N ARG A 154 -10.07 5.57 -5.67
CA ARG A 154 -8.99 5.64 -4.70
C ARG A 154 -9.31 4.71 -3.52
N ASN A 155 -8.34 3.88 -3.15
CA ASN A 155 -8.43 2.86 -2.09
C ASN A 155 -7.15 2.88 -1.22
N CYS A 156 -7.04 1.96 -0.25
CA CYS A 156 -5.86 1.81 0.62
C CYS A 156 -4.55 1.68 -0.17
N GLN A 157 -4.54 0.89 -1.25
CA GLN A 157 -3.37 0.72 -2.12
C GLN A 157 -2.98 2.02 -2.81
N THR A 158 -3.97 2.83 -3.20
CA THR A 158 -3.72 4.16 -3.79
C THR A 158 -3.07 5.09 -2.77
N TRP A 159 -3.53 5.08 -1.52
CA TRP A 159 -2.91 5.86 -0.46
C TRP A 159 -1.47 5.41 -0.18
N ILE A 160 -1.20 4.11 -0.16
CA ILE A 160 0.16 3.56 -0.01
C ILE A 160 1.08 4.05 -1.13
N VAL A 161 0.61 4.00 -2.38
CA VAL A 161 1.39 4.44 -3.53
C VAL A 161 1.62 5.95 -3.54
N GLU A 162 0.58 6.77 -3.31
CA GLU A 162 0.70 8.24 -3.25
C GLU A 162 1.58 8.67 -2.05
N SER A 163 1.55 7.95 -0.94
CA SER A 163 2.45 8.20 0.20
C SER A 163 3.88 7.75 -0.04
N ALA A 164 4.12 6.71 -0.83
CA ALA A 164 5.47 6.35 -1.26
C ALA A 164 6.12 7.50 -2.06
N ASP A 165 5.37 8.10 -2.98
CA ASP A 165 5.85 9.24 -3.79
C ASP A 165 6.21 10.45 -2.91
N GLN A 166 5.40 10.72 -1.88
CA GLN A 166 5.68 11.78 -0.91
C GLN A 166 6.92 11.46 -0.07
N LEU A 167 7.08 10.22 0.39
CA LEU A 167 8.24 9.79 1.15
C LEU A 167 9.53 9.84 0.32
N VAL A 168 9.46 9.57 -0.98
CA VAL A 168 10.59 9.75 -1.92
C VAL A 168 10.93 11.24 -2.06
N THR A 169 9.91 12.09 -2.20
CA THR A 169 10.09 13.55 -2.29
C THR A 169 10.77 14.13 -1.06
N ASP A 170 10.43 13.61 0.13
CA ASP A 170 11.03 14.02 1.41
C ASP A 170 12.37 13.29 1.70
N GLY A 171 12.86 12.43 0.78
CA GLY A 171 14.13 11.74 0.92
C GLY A 171 14.14 10.60 1.96
N ILE A 172 12.97 10.11 2.35
CA ILE A 172 12.79 9.03 3.35
C ILE A 172 12.82 7.66 2.67
N LEU A 173 12.21 7.53 1.50
CA LEU A 173 12.22 6.31 0.69
C LEU A 173 13.02 6.48 -0.60
N SER A 174 13.58 5.37 -1.08
CA SER A 174 14.17 5.29 -2.41
C SER A 174 13.09 5.22 -3.49
N SER A 175 13.40 5.75 -4.68
CA SER A 175 12.51 5.70 -5.84
C SER A 175 12.16 4.28 -6.28
N ASP A 176 13.04 3.32 -6.02
CA ASP A 176 12.84 1.91 -6.38
C ASP A 176 11.69 1.28 -5.59
N VAL A 177 11.55 1.65 -4.31
CA VAL A 177 10.43 1.22 -3.47
C VAL A 177 9.12 1.77 -4.02
N ALA A 178 9.06 3.05 -4.37
CA ALA A 178 7.86 3.65 -4.97
C ALA A 178 7.53 2.98 -6.31
N ALA A 179 8.52 2.77 -7.18
CA ALA A 179 8.33 2.08 -8.46
C ALA A 179 7.76 0.66 -8.28
N TYR A 180 8.27 -0.09 -7.29
CA TYR A 180 7.76 -1.40 -6.94
C TYR A 180 6.28 -1.36 -6.51
N LEU A 181 5.91 -0.42 -5.63
CA LEU A 181 4.55 -0.27 -5.14
C LEU A 181 3.57 0.12 -6.26
N HIS A 182 3.96 1.06 -7.14
CA HIS A 182 3.19 1.42 -8.34
C HIS A 182 2.96 0.21 -9.26
N ALA A 183 4.00 -0.58 -9.50
CA ALA A 183 3.92 -1.72 -10.41
C ALA A 183 3.11 -2.90 -9.84
N THR A 184 3.04 -3.02 -8.51
CA THR A 184 2.37 -4.13 -7.79
C THR A 184 0.90 -3.83 -7.46
N LYS A 185 0.48 -2.56 -7.51
CA LYS A 185 -0.88 -2.13 -7.19
C LYS A 185 -1.93 -2.85 -8.04
N GLN A 186 -2.96 -3.38 -7.39
CA GLN A 186 -4.12 -4.01 -8.03
C GLN A 186 -5.06 -2.92 -8.58
N VAL A 187 -5.60 -3.14 -9.79
CA VAL A 187 -6.42 -2.19 -10.54
C VAL A 187 -7.85 -2.68 -10.63
#